data_AF-A0A1P8YEH6-F1
#
_entry.id   AF-A0A1P8YEH6-F1
#
_cell.length_a   1.000
_cell.length_b   1.000
_cell.length_c   1.000
_cell.angle_alpha   90.00
_cell.angle_beta   90.00
_cell.angle_gamma   90.00
#
_symmetry.space_group_name_H-M   'P 1'
#
loop_
_entity.id
_entity.type
_entity.pdbx_description
1 polymer ?
#
loop_
_entity_poly.entity_id
_entity_poly.type
_entity_poly.pdbx_seq_one_letter_code
_entity_poly.pdbx_strand_id
1 'polypeptide(L)'
;MRSPDRRGGQLWQGEDCWATVRWADLGPDERARLMEVDCAGKMVGPLALWLSERGAPMAARSWESVFERAGLRCRGLGLDIEASPHTLRHTFAVHLLTQLVRQQISAMHAGANDLRLGAYRR
;
A
#
# COMPACT_ATOMS: atom_id res chain seq x y z
N MET A 1 -24.17 -6.40 17.57
CA MET A 1 -23.42 -7.19 16.57
C MET A 1 -22.00 -6.64 16.50
N ARG A 2 -21.01 -7.33 17.06
CA ARG A 2 -19.61 -6.85 17.07
C ARG A 2 -19.10 -6.86 15.63
N SER A 3 -18.57 -5.73 15.15
CA SER A 3 -17.88 -5.68 13.85
C SER A 3 -16.78 -6.74 13.86
N PRO A 4 -16.66 -7.60 12.83
CA PRO A 4 -15.53 -8.50 12.73
C PRO A 4 -14.25 -7.66 12.74
N ASP A 5 -13.26 -8.10 13.52
CA ASP A 5 -11.94 -7.46 13.54
C ASP A 5 -11.35 -7.58 12.13
N ARG A 6 -11.37 -6.47 11.38
CA ARG A 6 -10.87 -6.43 10.00
C ARG A 6 -9.35 -6.55 9.90
N ARG A 7 -8.62 -6.64 11.02
CA ARG A 7 -7.15 -6.68 11.05
C ARG A 7 -6.59 -8.10 10.93
N GLY A 8 -7.44 -9.12 11.00
CA GLY A 8 -7.05 -10.52 10.85
C GLY A 8 -8.20 -11.40 10.40
N GLY A 9 -7.90 -12.69 10.29
CA GLY A 9 -8.87 -13.73 9.97
C GLY A 9 -8.33 -15.11 10.30
N GLN A 10 -9.03 -16.13 9.84
CA GLN A 10 -8.65 -17.52 10.08
C GLN A 10 -8.01 -18.11 8.83
N LEU A 11 -6.86 -18.75 9.01
CA LEU A 11 -6.18 -19.51 7.97
C LEU A 11 -6.19 -20.98 8.36
N TRP A 12 -6.55 -21.85 7.41
CA TRP A 12 -6.44 -23.28 7.57
C TRP A 12 -4.97 -23.71 7.52
N GLN A 13 -4.48 -24.43 8.53
CA GLN A 13 -3.10 -24.91 8.61
C GLN A 13 -2.93 -26.43 8.41
N GLY A 14 -4.01 -27.15 8.07
CA GLY A 14 -4.03 -28.62 7.99
C GLY A 14 -4.58 -29.27 9.26
N GLU A 15 -4.92 -30.56 9.21
CA GLU A 15 -5.36 -31.38 10.37
C GLU A 15 -6.40 -30.70 11.28
N ASP A 16 -7.51 -30.21 10.73
CA ASP A 16 -8.59 -29.58 11.50
C ASP A 16 -8.19 -28.36 12.35
N CYS A 17 -6.99 -27.80 12.12
CA CYS A 17 -6.52 -26.62 12.84
C CYS A 17 -6.68 -25.33 12.04
N TRP A 18 -7.42 -24.39 12.64
CA TRP A 18 -7.54 -23.01 12.18
C TRP A 18 -6.66 -22.13 13.05
N ALA A 19 -5.77 -21.37 12.40
CA ALA A 19 -4.96 -20.37 13.07
C ALA A 19 -5.56 -18.97 12.84
N THR A 20 -5.72 -18.20 13.92
CA THR A 20 -6.00 -16.77 13.79
C THR A 20 -4.72 -16.06 13.37
N VAL A 21 -4.75 -15.42 12.20
CA VAL A 21 -3.62 -14.67 11.65
C VAL A 21 -4.00 -13.21 11.51
N ARG A 22 -3.06 -12.30 11.76
CA ARG A 22 -3.25 -10.91 11.35
C ARG A 22 -2.95 -10.82 9.88
N TRP A 23 -3.73 -10.02 9.15
CA TRP A 23 -3.45 -9.82 7.75
C TRP A 23 -2.07 -9.26 7.55
N ALA A 24 -1.55 -8.42 8.45
CA ALA A 24 -0.21 -7.85 8.37
C ALA A 24 0.92 -8.91 8.36
N ASP A 25 0.70 -10.08 8.96
CA ASP A 25 1.74 -11.08 9.17
C ASP A 25 1.88 -12.02 7.96
N LEU A 26 0.91 -12.01 7.05
CA LEU A 26 0.96 -12.79 5.81
C LEU A 26 1.97 -12.21 4.81
N GLY A 27 2.86 -13.06 4.32
CA GLY A 27 3.81 -12.74 3.26
C GLY A 27 3.13 -12.54 1.90
N PRO A 28 3.82 -11.95 0.91
CA PRO A 28 3.26 -11.73 -0.44
C PRO A 28 2.72 -13.00 -1.09
N ASP A 29 3.46 -14.11 -0.98
CA ASP A 29 3.07 -15.38 -1.60
C ASP A 29 1.85 -16.01 -0.93
N GLU A 30 1.72 -15.87 0.39
CA GLU A 30 0.55 -16.35 1.14
C GLU A 30 -0.69 -15.54 0.79
N ARG A 31 -0.56 -14.21 0.73
CA ARG A 31 -1.64 -13.31 0.30
C ARG A 31 -2.12 -13.63 -1.10
N ALA A 32 -1.21 -13.95 -2.01
CA ALA A 32 -1.54 -14.31 -3.39
C ALA A 32 -2.34 -15.62 -3.50
N ARG A 33 -2.38 -16.44 -2.45
CA ARG A 33 -3.16 -17.69 -2.40
C ARG A 33 -4.47 -17.57 -1.64
N LEU A 34 -4.79 -16.40 -1.07
CA LEU A 34 -6.04 -16.21 -0.34
C LEU A 34 -7.23 -16.30 -1.31
N MET A 35 -8.27 -16.99 -0.87
CA MET A 35 -9.50 -17.21 -1.63
C MET A 35 -10.69 -16.81 -0.77
N GLU A 36 -11.69 -16.18 -1.38
CA GLU A 36 -13.00 -16.02 -0.79
C GLU A 36 -13.73 -17.37 -0.80
N VAL A 37 -14.34 -17.70 0.33
CA VAL A 37 -15.10 -18.93 0.55
C VAL A 37 -16.50 -18.55 1.02
N ASP A 38 -17.53 -19.08 0.37
CA ASP A 38 -18.91 -18.82 0.76
C ASP A 38 -19.33 -19.61 2.02
N CYS A 39 -20.56 -19.39 2.50
CA CYS A 39 -21.07 -20.06 3.69
C CYS A 39 -21.22 -21.59 3.53
N ALA A 40 -21.20 -22.11 2.30
CA ALA A 40 -21.22 -23.54 2.00
C ALA A 40 -19.82 -24.15 1.85
N GLY A 41 -18.76 -23.36 2.06
CA GLY A 41 -17.38 -23.83 1.93
C GLY A 41 -16.87 -23.84 0.49
N LYS A 42 -17.61 -23.29 -0.48
CA LYS A 42 -17.19 -23.24 -1.88
C LYS A 42 -16.26 -22.07 -2.12
N MET A 43 -15.17 -22.32 -2.83
CA MET A 43 -14.26 -21.27 -3.29
C MET A 43 -14.95 -20.40 -4.35
N VAL A 44 -15.08 -19.10 -4.07
CA VAL A 44 -15.74 -18.12 -4.94
C VAL A 44 -14.74 -17.48 -5.90
N GLY A 45 -13.55 -17.13 -5.41
CA GLY A 45 -12.50 -16.51 -6.20
C GLY A 45 -11.32 -16.01 -5.37
N PRO A 46 -10.25 -15.51 -6.00
CA PRO A 46 -9.09 -14.99 -5.27
C PRO A 46 -9.41 -13.72 -4.49
N LEU A 47 -8.91 -13.63 -3.26
CA LEU A 47 -9.01 -12.43 -2.42
C LEU A 47 -7.92 -11.41 -2.79
N ALA A 48 -7.78 -11.12 -4.08
CA ALA A 48 -6.81 -10.18 -4.62
C ALA A 48 -7.53 -9.08 -5.42
N LEU A 49 -7.14 -7.82 -5.18
CA LEU A 49 -7.72 -6.68 -5.88
C LEU A 49 -7.30 -6.63 -7.36
N TRP A 50 -6.05 -6.97 -7.62
CA TRP A 50 -5.46 -6.90 -8.96
C TRP A 50 -5.39 -8.29 -9.56
N LEU A 51 -6.24 -8.53 -10.55
CA LEU A 51 -6.34 -9.80 -11.26
C LEU A 51 -5.83 -9.65 -12.70
N SER A 52 -5.25 -10.73 -13.21
CA SER A 52 -4.97 -10.90 -14.64
C SER A 52 -6.26 -11.19 -15.42
N GLU A 53 -6.17 -11.17 -16.75
CA GLU A 53 -7.29 -11.54 -17.64
C GLU A 53 -7.83 -12.95 -17.40
N ARG A 54 -7.01 -13.84 -16.82
CA ARG A 54 -7.41 -15.20 -16.44
C ARG A 54 -8.09 -15.28 -15.07
N GLY A 55 -8.32 -14.15 -14.40
CA GLY A 55 -8.90 -14.08 -13.06
C GLY A 55 -7.95 -14.48 -11.93
N ALA A 56 -6.66 -14.72 -12.22
CA ALA A 56 -5.66 -15.06 -11.22
C ALA A 56 -4.96 -13.79 -10.68
N PRO A 57 -4.49 -13.78 -9.41
CA PRO A 57 -3.74 -12.67 -8.83
C PRO A 57 -2.56 -12.26 -9.72
N MET A 58 -2.42 -10.95 -9.92
CA MET A 58 -1.40 -10.40 -10.80
C MET A 58 0.00 -10.58 -10.19
N ALA A 59 0.90 -11.23 -10.93
CA ALA A 59 2.29 -11.40 -10.51
C ALA A 59 3.01 -10.05 -10.40
N ALA A 60 3.92 -9.92 -9.43
CA ALA A 60 4.67 -8.68 -9.18
C ALA A 60 5.39 -8.17 -10.45
N ARG A 61 6.07 -9.06 -11.20
CA ARG A 61 6.75 -8.72 -12.46
C ARG A 61 5.83 -8.16 -13.54
N SER A 62 4.54 -8.52 -13.52
CA SER A 62 3.58 -8.04 -14.52
C SER A 62 3.36 -6.52 -14.41
N TRP A 63 3.62 -5.94 -13.24
CA TRP A 63 3.55 -4.50 -13.04
C TRP A 63 4.59 -3.74 -13.84
N GLU A 64 5.80 -4.27 -14.02
CA GLU A 64 6.84 -3.60 -14.83
C GLU A 64 6.34 -3.36 -16.25
N SER A 65 5.74 -4.38 -16.87
CA SER A 65 5.17 -4.27 -18.21
C SER A 65 3.96 -3.32 -18.28
N VAL A 66 3.14 -3.26 -17.22
CA VAL A 66 2.04 -2.27 -17.14
C VAL A 66 2.59 -0.84 -17.16
N PHE A 67 3.66 -0.60 -16.41
CA PHE A 67 4.32 0.70 -16.32
C PHE A 67 5.04 1.08 -17.61
N GLU A 68 5.75 0.14 -18.23
CA GLU A 68 6.38 0.34 -19.54
C GLU A 68 5.34 0.77 -20.60
N ARG A 69 4.22 0.05 -20.69
CA ARG A 69 3.12 0.42 -21.60
C ARG A 69 2.55 1.80 -21.27
N ALA A 70 2.51 2.20 -20.01
CA ALA A 70 2.08 3.54 -19.62
C ALA A 70 3.08 4.61 -20.07
N GLY A 71 4.38 4.39 -19.89
CA GLY A 71 5.44 5.27 -20.37
C GLY A 71 5.39 5.45 -21.89
N LEU A 72 5.17 4.37 -22.66
CA LEU A 72 4.99 4.47 -24.11
C LEU A 72 3.78 5.35 -24.49
N ARG A 73 2.67 5.25 -23.77
CA ARG A 73 1.51 6.14 -23.99
C ARG A 73 1.85 7.59 -23.66
N CYS A 74 2.60 7.86 -22.59
CA CYS A 74 3.08 9.20 -22.25
C CYS A 74 3.97 9.78 -23.36
N ARG A 75 4.91 8.98 -23.89
CA ARG A 75 5.77 9.41 -25.02
C ARG A 75 4.97 9.76 -26.26
N GLY A 76 3.91 8.99 -26.55
CA GLY A 76 2.96 9.32 -27.62
C GLY A 76 2.24 10.67 -27.44
N LEU A 77 2.17 11.19 -26.21
CA LEU A 77 1.64 12.51 -25.87
C LEU A 77 2.74 13.59 -25.76
N GLY A 78 3.98 13.29 -26.14
CA GLY A 78 5.12 14.20 -26.00
C GLY A 78 5.67 14.32 -24.58
N LEU A 79 5.27 13.42 -23.66
CA LEU A 79 5.76 13.37 -22.29
C LEU A 79 6.80 12.26 -22.16
N ASP A 80 8.07 12.61 -22.04
CA ASP A 80 9.14 11.62 -21.82
C ASP A 80 9.22 11.23 -20.33
N ILE A 81 8.29 10.36 -19.93
CA ILE A 81 8.16 9.85 -18.57
C ILE A 81 8.48 8.35 -18.59
N GLU A 82 9.53 7.97 -17.88
CA GLU A 82 9.88 6.57 -17.62
C GLU A 82 9.86 6.32 -16.11
N ALA A 83 9.03 5.39 -15.67
CA ALA A 83 8.90 5.05 -14.25
C ALA A 83 8.63 3.56 -14.09
N SER A 84 9.21 2.97 -13.04
CA SER A 84 8.89 1.62 -12.56
C SER A 84 8.11 1.70 -11.24
N PRO A 85 7.49 0.60 -10.78
CA PRO A 85 6.92 0.53 -9.42
C PRO A 85 7.92 0.92 -8.33
N HIS A 86 9.20 0.53 -8.49
CA HIS A 86 10.26 0.88 -7.56
C HIS A 86 10.56 2.39 -7.59
N THR A 87 10.66 2.98 -8.78
CA THR A 87 10.88 4.43 -8.97
C THR A 87 9.79 5.22 -8.27
N LEU A 88 8.51 4.90 -8.51
CA LEU A 88 7.40 5.60 -7.86
C LEU A 88 7.40 5.45 -6.34
N ARG A 89 7.72 4.26 -5.81
CA ARG A 89 7.83 4.05 -4.36
C ARG A 89 8.91 4.95 -3.76
N HIS A 90 10.07 5.06 -4.42
CA HIS A 90 11.15 5.92 -3.97
C HIS A 90 10.77 7.40 -4.06
N THR A 91 10.21 7.84 -5.19
CA THR A 91 9.73 9.21 -5.39
C THR A 91 8.72 9.62 -4.33
N PHE A 92 7.74 8.76 -4.02
CA PHE A 92 6.78 9.00 -2.93
C PHE A 92 7.48 9.17 -1.57
N ALA A 93 8.44 8.29 -1.25
CA ALA A 93 9.18 8.38 0.02
C ALA A 93 9.96 9.70 0.14
N VAL A 94 10.61 10.15 -0.94
CA VAL A 94 11.34 11.42 -0.98
C VAL A 94 10.38 12.62 -0.84
N HIS A 95 9.23 12.60 -1.51
CA HIS A 95 8.21 13.63 -1.35
C HIS A 95 7.71 13.69 0.08
N LEU A 96 7.38 12.54 0.68
CA LEU A 96 6.91 12.48 2.06
C LEU A 96 7.97 13.00 3.04
N LEU A 97 9.22 12.58 2.88
CA LEU A 97 10.33 13.07 3.69
C LEU A 97 10.49 14.59 3.57
N THR A 98 10.40 15.12 2.35
CA THR A 98 10.48 16.56 2.10
C THR A 98 9.36 17.32 2.83
N GLN A 99 8.13 16.79 2.82
CA GLN A 99 7.02 17.41 3.56
C GLN A 99 7.24 17.35 5.08
N LEU A 100 7.71 16.22 5.60
CA LEU A 100 8.02 16.08 7.03
C LEU A 100 9.10 17.07 7.49
N VAL A 101 10.17 17.24 6.70
CA VAL A 101 11.24 18.20 7.00
C VAL A 101 10.72 19.64 6.95
N ARG A 102 9.92 20.00 5.95
CA ARG A 102 9.30 21.32 5.85
C ARG A 102 8.43 21.62 7.07
N GLN A 103 7.58 20.67 7.47
CA GLN A 103 6.74 20.80 8.66
C GLN A 103 7.57 20.97 9.93
N GLN A 104 8.64 20.20 10.09
CA GLN A 104 9.52 20.31 11.26
C GLN A 104 10.20 21.69 11.34
N ILE A 105 10.69 22.21 10.22
CA ILE A 105 11.30 23.55 10.15
C ILE A 105 10.27 24.63 10.48
N SER A 106 9.05 24.53 9.94
CA SER A 106 7.97 25.47 10.26
C SER A 106 7.59 25.44 11.74
N ALA A 107 7.51 24.26 12.36
CA ALA A 107 7.21 24.12 13.78
C ALA A 107 8.27 24.77 14.68
N MET A 108 9.55 24.61 14.34
CA MET A 108 10.65 25.27 15.07
C MET A 108 10.58 26.79 14.96
N HIS A 109 10.27 27.33 13.77
CA HIS A 109 10.12 28.77 13.59
C HIS A 109 8.92 29.33 14.35
N ALA A 110 7.79 28.62 14.37
CA ALA A 110 6.62 29.02 15.14
C ALA A 110 6.92 29.08 16.65
N GLY A 111 7.54 28.05 17.21
CA GLY A 111 7.94 28.03 18.62
C GLY A 111 8.96 29.12 18.98
N ALA A 112 9.92 29.42 18.10
CA ALA A 112 10.85 30.52 18.28
C ALA A 112 10.18 31.90 18.23
N ASN A 113 9.10 32.05 17.44
CA ASN A 113 8.33 33.29 17.37
C ASN A 113 7.45 33.48 18.61
N ASP A 114 6.82 32.43 19.12
CA ASP A 114 6.04 32.46 20.36
C ASP A 114 6.91 32.84 21.57
N LEU A 115 8.13 32.30 21.66
CA LEU A 115 9.11 32.67 22.69
C LEU A 115 9.50 34.15 22.61
N ARG A 116 9.71 34.68 21.39
CA ARG A 116 10.03 36.11 21.18
C ARG A 116 8.86 37.03 21.54
N LEU A 117 7.64 36.68 21.15
CA LEU A 117 6.43 37.46 21.46
C LEU A 117 6.10 37.42 22.96
N GLY A 118 6.34 36.29 23.63
CA GLY A 118 6.24 36.17 25.09
C GLY A 118 7.24 37.05 25.84
N ALA A 119 8.45 37.21 25.29
CA ALA A 119 9.49 38.07 25.86
C ALA A 119 9.20 39.57 25.69
N TYR A 120 8.44 39.97 24.66
CA TYR A 120 8.11 41.38 24.38
C TYR A 120 6.84 41.87 25.11
N ARG A 121 6.10 40.99 25.80
CA ARG A 121 4.83 41.33 26.50
C ARG A 121 5.03 41.70 27.98
N ARG A 122 6.13 42.34 28.36
CA ARG A 122 6.39 42.73 29.77
C ARG A 122 6.44 44.24 29.92
#